data_AF-A0A2W4MTD6-F1
#
_entry.id   AF-A0A2W4MTD6-F1
#
_cell.length_a   1.000
_cell.length_b   1.000
_cell.length_c   1.000
_cell.angle_alpha   90.00
_cell.angle_beta   90.00
_cell.angle_gamma   90.00
#
_symmetry.space_group_name_H-M   'P 1'
#
loop_
_entity.id
_entity.type
_entity.pdbx_description
1 polymer ?
#
loop_
_entity_poly.entity_id
_entity_poly.type
_entity_poly.pdbx_seq_one_letter_code
_entity_poly.pdbx_strand_id
1 'polypeptide(L)'
;MASDARGRVGPVGRLVSGEGEHDRPGGSPADGPGAGHADSVLQGCSWLSGGRQVARVGRWWAVIIGFTGNLGGGKTLGAVQWTLQYSLRAGGAPVATNIRLNPAYWTAHRDTNPAFRIVPLRKPDDLIDFVRGGGGIVLLDELHRMADSRMSMATANVLLSQFVMFLRKAGLTLIFTSQWERQIDSRLRAIMDLVIRCRKWKTPEGPRFEYQVWDWQAGRLLGTRYIEPATAMTLWGAYDSYEFGQVLRLPSSVKAFDNWMARLEAAALEARGRIRGSRTDSVPPAVGAEETAGGERPAVGA
;
A
#
# COMPACT_ATOMS: atom_id res chain seq x y z
N MET A 1 40.99 -30.70 8.55
CA MET A 1 41.39 -29.27 8.56
C MET A 1 40.29 -28.50 7.85
N ALA A 2 39.54 -27.70 8.62
CA ALA A 2 38.38 -26.95 8.17
C ALA A 2 38.82 -25.64 7.48
N SER A 3 38.31 -25.35 6.29
CA SER A 3 38.42 -24.04 5.66
C SER A 3 37.12 -23.26 5.84
N ASP A 4 37.23 -22.21 6.64
CA ASP A 4 36.19 -21.24 7.00
C ASP A 4 36.00 -20.26 5.83
N ALA A 5 34.85 -20.30 5.16
CA ALA A 5 34.50 -19.40 4.06
C ALA A 5 33.49 -18.35 4.55
N ARG A 6 33.99 -17.22 5.08
CA ARG A 6 33.17 -16.05 5.40
C ARG A 6 33.22 -15.05 4.25
N GLY A 7 32.18 -15.06 3.42
CA GLY A 7 31.92 -14.02 2.42
C GLY A 7 31.46 -12.74 3.09
N ARG A 8 32.26 -11.67 2.98
CA ARG A 8 31.85 -10.29 3.33
C ARG A 8 30.87 -9.78 2.26
N VAL A 9 29.69 -9.38 2.69
CA VAL A 9 28.74 -8.61 1.87
C VAL A 9 29.19 -7.14 1.88
N GLY A 10 29.53 -6.60 0.71
CA GLY A 10 29.94 -5.20 0.53
C GLY A 10 28.77 -4.21 0.59
N PRO A 11 29.04 -2.90 0.71
CA PRO A 11 28.00 -1.88 0.88
C PRO A 11 27.17 -1.71 -0.40
N VAL A 12 25.85 -1.55 -0.22
CA VAL A 12 24.87 -1.33 -1.29
C VAL A 12 25.18 -0.02 -2.00
N GLY A 13 25.44 -0.12 -3.31
CA GLY A 13 25.77 1.02 -4.17
C GLY A 13 24.66 2.06 -4.24
N ARG A 14 25.05 3.33 -4.28
CA ARG A 14 24.17 4.49 -4.49
C ARG A 14 23.50 4.36 -5.87
N LEU A 15 22.18 4.20 -5.91
CA LEU A 15 21.38 4.17 -7.14
C LEU A 15 21.48 5.53 -7.86
N VAL A 16 22.22 5.58 -8.95
CA VAL A 16 22.23 6.69 -9.91
C VAL A 16 21.06 6.47 -10.87
N SER A 17 20.12 7.41 -10.90
CA SER A 17 19.10 7.47 -11.94
C SER A 17 19.66 8.32 -13.08
N GLY A 18 19.82 7.74 -14.26
CA GLY A 18 20.15 8.49 -15.47
C GLY A 18 18.89 9.16 -16.00
N GLU A 19 18.89 10.49 -16.05
CA GLU A 19 17.86 11.26 -16.74
C GLU A 19 18.26 11.41 -18.20
N GLY A 20 17.54 10.74 -19.09
CA GLY A 20 17.63 10.97 -20.53
C GLY A 20 16.71 12.13 -20.90
N GLU A 21 17.30 13.29 -21.15
CA GLU A 21 16.61 14.47 -21.67
C GLU A 21 16.40 14.30 -23.17
N HIS A 22 15.15 14.21 -23.61
CA HIS A 22 14.77 14.21 -25.02
C HIS A 22 13.73 15.30 -25.28
N ASP A 23 14.03 16.10 -26.31
CA ASP A 23 13.30 17.26 -26.81
C ASP A 23 11.79 17.05 -26.95
N ARG A 24 11.02 18.04 -26.49
CA ARG A 24 9.58 18.16 -26.75
C ARG A 24 9.32 19.22 -27.83
N PRO A 25 8.40 19.00 -28.77
CA PRO A 25 7.86 20.09 -29.57
C PRO A 25 6.85 20.91 -28.75
N GLY A 26 6.94 22.23 -28.88
CA GLY A 26 6.13 23.21 -28.16
C GLY A 26 4.66 23.19 -28.56
N GLY A 27 3.80 23.13 -27.56
CA GLY A 27 2.37 23.40 -27.65
C GLY A 27 1.89 23.99 -26.32
N SER A 28 1.39 25.22 -26.35
CA SER A 28 0.89 25.95 -25.19
C SER A 28 -0.58 25.61 -24.94
N PRO A 29 -1.02 25.26 -23.70
CA PRO A 29 -2.43 25.21 -23.38
C PRO A 29 -2.85 26.36 -22.44
N ALA A 30 -4.04 26.86 -22.72
CA ALA A 30 -4.76 27.90 -22.01
C ALA A 30 -5.06 27.53 -20.53
N ASP A 31 -5.03 28.55 -19.69
CA ASP A 31 -5.33 28.49 -18.25
C ASP A 31 -6.80 28.15 -17.99
N GLY A 32 -7.02 27.08 -17.23
CA GLY A 32 -8.30 26.71 -16.63
C GLY A 32 -8.14 26.50 -15.12
N PRO A 33 -9.16 26.81 -14.30
CA PRO A 33 -9.06 26.78 -12.84
C PRO A 33 -9.16 25.32 -12.34
N GLY A 34 -8.03 24.61 -12.33
CA GLY A 34 -7.91 23.25 -11.79
C GLY A 34 -6.49 22.84 -11.33
N ALA A 35 -5.50 23.72 -11.48
CA ALA A 35 -4.08 23.40 -11.26
C ALA A 35 -3.67 23.13 -9.80
N GLY A 36 -4.46 23.60 -8.81
CA GLY A 36 -4.06 23.56 -7.40
C GLY A 36 -3.98 22.16 -6.76
N HIS A 37 -4.71 21.17 -7.26
CA HIS A 37 -4.70 19.82 -6.67
C HIS A 37 -3.46 19.03 -7.06
N ALA A 38 -3.13 19.02 -8.37
CA ALA A 38 -1.95 18.36 -8.89
C ALA A 38 -0.66 19.02 -8.39
N ASP A 39 -0.62 20.34 -8.30
CA ASP A 39 0.53 21.06 -7.73
C ASP A 39 0.66 20.82 -6.23
N SER A 40 -0.38 20.51 -5.45
CA SER A 40 -0.22 20.16 -4.03
C SER A 40 0.30 18.72 -3.80
N VAL A 41 -0.13 17.77 -4.64
CA VAL A 41 0.39 16.39 -4.67
C VAL A 41 1.85 16.39 -5.16
N LEU A 42 2.21 17.34 -6.03
CA LEU A 42 3.55 17.47 -6.62
C LEU A 42 4.48 18.50 -5.96
N GLN A 43 3.99 19.48 -5.18
CA GLN A 43 4.82 20.41 -4.41
C GLN A 43 5.42 19.72 -3.17
N GLY A 44 4.75 18.68 -2.66
CA GLY A 44 5.39 17.66 -1.79
C GLY A 44 6.39 16.75 -2.53
N CYS A 45 6.49 16.85 -3.85
CA CYS A 45 7.39 16.10 -4.73
C CYS A 45 8.33 17.01 -5.54
N SER A 46 8.54 18.26 -5.14
CA SER A 46 9.56 19.10 -5.76
C SER A 46 10.95 18.61 -5.29
N TRP A 47 11.84 18.35 -6.24
CA TRP A 47 13.30 18.18 -6.07
C TRP A 47 13.87 16.76 -5.86
N LEU A 48 14.48 16.32 -6.96
CA LEU A 48 15.54 15.33 -7.09
C LEU A 48 16.91 15.78 -6.51
N SER A 49 17.07 16.96 -5.91
CA SER A 49 18.38 17.42 -5.42
C SER A 49 18.24 18.65 -4.52
N GLY A 50 18.91 18.64 -3.37
CA GLY A 50 19.07 19.84 -2.55
C GLY A 50 18.84 19.59 -1.07
N GLY A 51 19.91 19.27 -0.36
CA GLY A 51 19.91 19.09 1.08
C GLY A 51 19.35 20.32 1.80
N ARG A 52 18.29 20.10 2.58
CA ARG A 52 17.98 20.86 3.79
C ARG A 52 17.21 19.91 4.71
N GLN A 53 17.75 19.71 5.91
CA GLN A 53 17.05 19.00 6.99
C GLN A 53 15.70 19.67 7.20
N VAL A 54 14.60 18.98 6.86
CA VAL A 54 13.26 19.45 7.17
C VAL A 54 12.94 19.00 8.58
N ALA A 55 12.82 19.98 9.47
CA ALA A 55 12.36 19.82 10.83
C ALA A 55 11.00 19.08 10.87
N ARG A 56 10.81 18.32 11.95
CA ARG A 56 9.52 17.69 12.31
C ARG A 56 8.38 18.70 12.16
N VAL A 57 7.32 18.27 11.48
CA VAL A 57 5.92 18.75 11.41
C VAL A 57 5.49 18.96 9.95
N GLY A 58 4.62 18.09 9.46
CA GLY A 58 3.97 18.24 8.16
C GLY A 58 3.26 16.96 7.77
N ARG A 59 1.95 16.92 8.00
CA ARG A 59 1.01 15.82 7.73
C ARG A 59 1.35 15.12 6.40
N TRP A 60 1.76 13.85 6.45
CA TRP A 60 1.91 13.02 5.25
C TRP A 60 0.56 12.96 4.55
N TRP A 61 0.52 13.35 3.28
CA TRP A 61 -0.68 13.24 2.47
C TRP A 61 -0.89 11.75 2.19
N ALA A 62 -2.02 11.21 2.63
CA ALA A 62 -2.44 9.88 2.22
C ALA A 62 -2.63 9.88 0.71
N VAL A 63 -1.80 9.13 -0.01
CA VAL A 63 -1.89 8.96 -1.46
C VAL A 63 -2.37 7.54 -1.77
N ILE A 64 -3.24 7.41 -2.76
CA ILE A 64 -3.69 6.13 -3.31
C ILE A 64 -3.08 5.96 -4.70
N ILE A 65 -2.19 4.97 -4.84
CA ILE A 65 -1.39 4.71 -6.04
C ILE A 65 -1.70 3.30 -6.54
N GLY A 66 -2.17 3.18 -7.79
CA GLY A 66 -2.40 1.89 -8.44
C GLY A 66 -1.40 1.61 -9.56
N PHE A 67 -0.73 0.47 -9.50
CA PHE A 67 0.13 -0.06 -10.56
C PHE A 67 -0.67 -1.02 -11.44
N THR A 68 -0.78 -0.71 -12.74
CA THR A 68 -1.59 -1.47 -13.71
C THR A 68 -0.78 -1.92 -14.91
N GLY A 69 -1.20 -2.98 -15.59
CA GLY A 69 -0.52 -3.53 -16.77
C GLY A 69 -0.55 -5.05 -16.86
N ASN A 70 -0.02 -5.58 -17.97
CA ASN A 70 -0.02 -7.02 -18.25
C ASN A 70 0.73 -7.87 -17.19
N LEU A 71 0.44 -9.17 -17.17
CA LEU A 71 1.22 -10.14 -16.39
C LEU A 71 2.70 -10.07 -16.79
N GLY A 72 3.58 -10.06 -15.79
CA GLY A 72 5.02 -9.88 -16.00
C GLY A 72 5.45 -8.46 -16.41
N GLY A 73 4.53 -7.48 -16.46
CA GLY A 73 4.81 -6.09 -16.80
C GLY A 73 5.60 -5.29 -15.76
N GLY A 74 6.01 -5.90 -14.64
CA GLY A 74 6.79 -5.24 -13.59
C GLY A 74 5.98 -4.47 -12.56
N LYS A 75 4.68 -4.74 -12.43
CA LYS A 75 3.79 -4.05 -11.47
C LYS A 75 4.27 -4.16 -10.02
N THR A 76 4.42 -5.39 -9.52
CA THR A 76 4.87 -5.67 -8.14
C THR A 76 6.28 -5.13 -7.90
N LEU A 77 7.18 -5.28 -8.89
CA LEU A 77 8.53 -4.70 -8.86
C LEU A 77 8.49 -3.18 -8.66
N GLY A 78 7.68 -2.48 -9.46
CA GLY A 78 7.52 -1.03 -9.37
C GLY A 78 6.86 -0.60 -8.06
N ALA A 79 5.83 -1.33 -7.62
CA ALA A 79 5.14 -1.07 -6.36
C ALA A 79 6.07 -1.22 -5.15
N VAL A 80 6.91 -2.26 -5.12
CA VAL A 80 7.92 -2.47 -4.08
C VAL A 80 9.00 -1.39 -4.12
N GLN A 81 9.50 -1.03 -5.31
CA GLN A 81 10.47 0.06 -5.46
C GLN A 81 9.92 1.39 -4.92
N TRP A 82 8.70 1.74 -5.29
CA TRP A 82 8.05 2.98 -4.84
C TRP A 82 7.77 2.93 -3.34
N THR A 83 7.31 1.80 -2.81
CA THR A 83 7.13 1.62 -1.35
C THR A 83 8.44 1.84 -0.62
N LEU A 84 9.54 1.28 -1.11
CA LEU A 84 10.88 1.44 -0.54
C LEU A 84 11.30 2.92 -0.50
N GLN A 85 11.18 3.62 -1.63
CA GLN A 85 11.54 5.03 -1.75
C GLN A 85 10.65 5.93 -0.89
N TYR A 86 9.34 5.71 -0.94
CA TYR A 86 8.37 6.48 -0.18
C TYR A 86 8.58 6.30 1.31
N SER A 87 8.82 5.06 1.76
CA SER A 87 9.11 4.75 3.16
C SER A 87 10.38 5.47 3.64
N LEU A 88 11.49 5.43 2.90
CA LEU A 88 12.73 6.12 3.28
C LEU A 88 12.56 7.64 3.33
N ARG A 89 11.90 8.22 2.32
CA ARG A 89 11.59 9.66 2.29
C ARG A 89 10.68 10.08 3.44
N ALA A 90 9.81 9.17 3.87
CA ALA A 90 8.97 9.32 5.04
C ALA A 90 9.69 9.06 6.38
N GLY A 91 11.02 9.06 6.38
CA GLY A 91 11.83 8.80 7.56
C GLY A 91 11.68 7.37 8.04
N GLY A 92 11.63 6.39 7.12
CA GLY A 92 11.48 4.97 7.44
C GLY A 92 10.07 4.59 7.87
N ALA A 93 9.03 5.02 7.15
CA ALA A 93 7.64 4.70 7.50
C ALA A 93 7.38 3.17 7.46
N PRO A 94 6.71 2.60 8.48
CA PRO A 94 6.34 1.18 8.49
C PRO A 94 5.53 0.77 7.26
N VAL A 95 5.63 -0.51 6.89
CA VAL A 95 4.94 -1.08 5.72
C VAL A 95 4.07 -2.25 6.16
N ALA A 96 2.77 -2.21 5.85
CA ALA A 96 1.87 -3.34 5.95
C ALA A 96 1.62 -3.93 4.56
N THR A 97 1.68 -5.25 4.39
CA THR A 97 1.65 -5.85 3.05
C THR A 97 1.13 -7.29 3.02
N ASN A 98 0.46 -7.68 1.92
CA ASN A 98 0.02 -9.05 1.67
C ASN A 98 1.01 -9.90 0.85
N ILE A 99 2.16 -9.33 0.50
CA ILE A 99 3.29 -10.05 -0.11
C ILE A 99 4.45 -10.16 0.86
N ARG A 100 5.27 -11.20 0.71
CA ARG A 100 6.45 -11.40 1.53
C ARG A 100 7.58 -10.50 1.06
N LEU A 101 7.90 -9.50 1.87
CA LEU A 101 9.10 -8.68 1.71
C LEU A 101 10.29 -9.36 2.39
N ASN A 102 11.49 -9.21 1.82
CA ASN A 102 12.73 -9.74 2.38
C ASN A 102 13.30 -8.77 3.43
N PRO A 103 13.22 -9.05 4.74
CA PRO A 103 13.64 -8.09 5.77
C PRO A 103 15.11 -7.66 5.67
N ALA A 104 15.99 -8.51 5.12
CA ALA A 104 17.40 -8.20 4.95
C ALA A 104 17.65 -7.07 3.94
N TYR A 105 16.73 -6.88 2.99
CA TYR A 105 16.82 -5.80 2.00
C TYR A 105 16.34 -4.44 2.57
N TRP A 106 15.56 -4.46 3.65
CA TRP A 106 14.93 -3.28 4.25
C TRP A 106 15.69 -2.79 5.51
N THR A 107 16.95 -3.17 5.66
CA THR A 107 17.79 -2.80 6.82
C THR A 107 18.02 -1.29 6.90
N ALA A 108 18.26 -0.62 5.78
CA ALA A 108 18.45 0.83 5.73
C ALA A 108 17.25 1.62 6.31
N HIS A 109 16.04 1.06 6.26
CA HIS A 109 14.87 1.68 6.90
C HIS A 109 14.95 1.61 8.41
N ARG A 110 15.55 0.57 8.99
CA ARG A 110 15.78 0.46 10.44
C ARG A 110 16.85 1.43 10.92
N ASP A 111 17.86 1.68 10.09
CA ASP A 111 18.88 2.69 10.36
C ASP A 111 18.27 4.10 10.36
N THR A 112 17.31 4.34 9.45
CA THR A 112 16.57 5.62 9.37
C THR A 112 15.53 5.75 10.49
N ASN A 113 14.86 4.66 10.84
CA ASN A 113 13.84 4.58 11.87
C ASN A 113 13.95 3.26 12.63
N PRO A 114 14.47 3.29 13.87
CA PRO A 114 14.57 2.08 14.70
C PRO A 114 13.24 1.38 14.97
N ALA A 115 12.10 2.09 14.85
CA ALA A 115 10.76 1.53 14.99
C ALA A 115 10.17 1.02 13.66
N PHE A 116 10.93 1.06 12.56
CA PHE A 116 10.51 0.51 11.27
C PHE A 116 10.17 -0.98 11.40
N ARG A 117 9.01 -1.34 10.89
CA ARG A 117 8.52 -2.71 10.86
C ARG A 117 7.81 -2.99 9.55
N ILE A 118 7.94 -4.24 9.11
CA ILE A 118 7.13 -4.83 8.05
C ILE A 118 6.06 -5.66 8.74
N VAL A 119 4.79 -5.36 8.49
CA VAL A 119 3.63 -6.06 9.06
C VAL A 119 2.97 -6.90 7.96
N PRO A 120 3.06 -8.24 8.03
CA PRO A 120 2.32 -9.10 7.13
C PRO A 120 0.80 -8.94 7.36
N LEU A 121 0.04 -8.71 6.30
CA LEU A 121 -1.42 -8.64 6.31
C LEU A 121 -2.00 -10.01 5.97
N ARG A 122 -2.16 -10.84 7.00
CA ARG A 122 -2.75 -12.20 6.89
C ARG A 122 -4.25 -12.19 7.22
N LYS A 123 -4.65 -11.31 8.13
CA LYS A 123 -6.03 -11.09 8.56
C LYS A 123 -6.33 -9.59 8.71
N PRO A 124 -7.61 -9.18 8.63
CA PRO A 124 -7.99 -7.77 8.77
C PRO A 124 -7.50 -7.10 10.06
N ASP A 125 -7.41 -7.86 11.15
CA ASP A 125 -6.96 -7.36 12.45
C ASP A 125 -5.48 -6.94 12.46
N ASP A 126 -4.64 -7.49 11.59
CA ASP A 126 -3.22 -7.10 11.49
C ASP A 126 -3.09 -5.60 11.12
N LEU A 127 -4.08 -5.07 10.41
CA LEU A 127 -4.13 -3.66 10.07
C LEU A 127 -4.50 -2.78 11.27
N ILE A 128 -5.31 -3.27 12.19
CA ILE A 128 -5.63 -2.53 13.43
C ILE A 128 -4.35 -2.30 14.22
N ASP A 129 -3.53 -3.34 14.37
CA ASP A 129 -2.26 -3.26 15.09
C ASP A 129 -1.25 -2.38 14.35
N PHE A 130 -1.22 -2.46 13.01
CA PHE A 130 -0.42 -1.56 12.18
C PHE A 130 -0.76 -0.09 12.41
N VAL A 131 -2.05 0.24 12.37
CA VAL A 131 -2.58 1.60 12.55
C VAL A 131 -2.37 2.10 13.97
N ARG A 132 -2.62 1.26 14.99
CA ARG A 132 -2.38 1.60 16.41
C ARG A 132 -0.95 2.04 16.64
N GLY A 133 0.02 1.36 16.02
CA GLY A 133 1.43 1.71 16.12
C GLY A 133 1.88 2.85 15.19
N GLY A 134 0.97 3.72 14.73
CA GLY A 134 1.28 4.92 13.94
C GLY A 134 1.02 4.80 12.44
N GLY A 135 0.76 3.61 11.91
CA GLY A 135 0.51 3.41 10.49
C GLY A 135 1.74 3.63 9.59
N GLY A 136 1.48 3.92 8.31
CA GLY A 136 2.51 4.11 7.29
C GLY A 136 1.98 3.81 5.89
N ILE A 137 2.63 2.89 5.20
CA ILE A 137 2.26 2.47 3.84
C ILE A 137 1.57 1.10 3.90
N VAL A 138 0.46 0.97 3.19
CA VAL A 138 -0.22 -0.29 2.93
C VAL A 138 0.08 -0.69 1.48
N LEU A 139 0.77 -1.81 1.28
CA LEU A 139 1.11 -2.37 -0.04
C LEU A 139 0.25 -3.61 -0.31
N LEU A 140 -0.66 -3.54 -1.29
CA LEU A 140 -1.55 -4.65 -1.65
C LEU A 140 -1.28 -5.14 -3.07
N ASP A 141 -0.70 -6.32 -3.22
CA ASP A 141 -0.52 -6.95 -4.51
C ASP A 141 -1.80 -7.68 -4.96
N GLU A 142 -2.12 -7.55 -6.24
CA GLU A 142 -3.29 -8.10 -6.93
C GLU A 142 -4.61 -7.75 -6.24
N LEU A 143 -4.81 -6.46 -5.95
CA LEU A 143 -5.99 -5.93 -5.27
C LEU A 143 -7.30 -6.33 -5.94
N HIS A 144 -7.30 -6.51 -7.26
CA HIS A 144 -8.48 -6.98 -8.00
C HIS A 144 -9.02 -8.33 -7.49
N ARG A 145 -8.19 -9.18 -6.86
CA ARG A 145 -8.62 -10.43 -6.22
C ARG A 145 -9.47 -10.21 -4.96
N MET A 146 -9.37 -9.03 -4.36
CA MET A 146 -10.21 -8.58 -3.24
C MET A 146 -11.39 -7.72 -3.71
N ALA A 147 -11.33 -7.20 -4.95
CA ALA A 147 -12.07 -6.04 -5.42
C ALA A 147 -12.63 -6.25 -6.84
N ASP A 148 -13.26 -7.39 -7.11
CA ASP A 148 -13.69 -7.69 -8.48
C ASP A 148 -14.80 -6.74 -8.95
N SER A 149 -14.48 -5.87 -9.91
CA SER A 149 -15.44 -4.95 -10.57
C SER A 149 -16.72 -5.61 -11.08
N ARG A 150 -16.71 -6.92 -11.41
CA ARG A 150 -17.88 -7.66 -11.89
C ARG A 150 -18.92 -7.91 -10.79
N MET A 151 -18.51 -7.75 -9.53
CA MET A 151 -19.35 -7.88 -8.36
C MET A 151 -19.58 -6.51 -7.67
N SER A 152 -19.71 -5.43 -8.45
CA SER A 152 -19.85 -4.04 -7.96
C SER A 152 -21.01 -3.81 -6.98
N MET A 153 -22.04 -4.65 -7.02
CA MET A 153 -23.19 -4.67 -6.11
C MET A 153 -23.01 -5.63 -4.92
N ALA A 154 -22.00 -6.49 -4.93
CA ALA A 154 -21.72 -7.37 -3.81
C ALA A 154 -21.25 -6.55 -2.61
N THR A 155 -21.76 -6.92 -1.44
CA THR A 155 -21.41 -6.31 -0.15
C THR A 155 -19.90 -6.11 -0.01
N ALA A 156 -19.09 -7.09 -0.42
CA ALA A 156 -17.63 -7.03 -0.39
C ALA A 156 -17.02 -5.76 -1.05
N ASN A 157 -17.53 -5.34 -2.21
CA ASN A 157 -16.99 -4.17 -2.91
C ASN A 157 -17.38 -2.85 -2.23
N VAL A 158 -18.59 -2.78 -1.68
CA VAL A 158 -19.04 -1.64 -0.88
C VAL A 158 -18.18 -1.50 0.38
N LEU A 159 -17.96 -2.61 1.09
CA LEU A 159 -17.12 -2.66 2.29
C LEU A 159 -15.65 -2.30 1.96
N LEU A 160 -15.09 -2.84 0.87
CA LEU A 160 -13.74 -2.48 0.44
C LEU A 160 -13.60 -0.98 0.12
N SER A 161 -14.61 -0.40 -0.53
CA SER A 161 -14.62 1.04 -0.83
C SER A 161 -14.61 1.88 0.45
N GLN A 162 -15.44 1.52 1.43
CA GLN A 162 -15.46 2.16 2.74
C GLN A 162 -14.12 2.03 3.45
N PHE A 163 -13.51 0.85 3.38
CA PHE A 163 -12.19 0.59 3.92
C PHE A 163 -11.11 1.50 3.30
N VAL A 164 -11.04 1.62 1.96
CA VAL A 164 -10.03 2.47 1.33
C VAL A 164 -10.26 3.96 1.63
N MET A 165 -11.51 4.42 1.68
CA MET A 165 -11.82 5.78 2.11
C MET A 165 -11.34 6.04 3.55
N PHE A 166 -11.45 5.04 4.43
CA PHE A 166 -10.89 5.13 5.77
C PHE A 166 -9.36 5.24 5.74
N LEU A 167 -8.65 4.44 4.95
CA LEU A 167 -7.18 4.54 4.84
C LEU A 167 -6.73 5.98 4.56
N ARG A 168 -7.42 6.66 3.61
CA ARG A 168 -7.18 8.06 3.29
C ARG A 168 -7.42 8.99 4.48
N LYS A 169 -8.55 8.84 5.17
CA LYS A 169 -8.87 9.62 6.39
C LYS A 169 -7.90 9.34 7.54
N ALA A 170 -7.37 8.12 7.62
CA ALA A 170 -6.40 7.68 8.60
C ALA A 170 -4.98 8.23 8.34
N GLY A 171 -4.72 8.79 7.15
CA GLY A 171 -3.40 9.30 6.78
C GLY A 171 -2.46 8.20 6.26
N LEU A 172 -3.01 7.06 5.85
CA LEU A 172 -2.26 5.91 5.34
C LEU A 172 -2.10 6.01 3.83
N THR A 173 -0.90 5.77 3.33
CA THR A 173 -0.66 5.66 1.89
C THR A 173 -1.01 4.26 1.43
N LEU A 174 -1.83 4.13 0.39
CA LEU A 174 -2.17 2.86 -0.22
C LEU A 174 -1.44 2.74 -1.56
N ILE A 175 -0.55 1.75 -1.68
CA ILE A 175 0.04 1.34 -2.94
C ILE A 175 -0.52 -0.03 -3.28
N PHE A 176 -1.00 -0.22 -4.49
CA PHE A 176 -1.53 -1.53 -4.88
C PHE A 176 -1.23 -1.88 -6.33
N THR A 177 -1.36 -3.16 -6.67
CA THR A 177 -1.25 -3.65 -8.05
C THR A 177 -2.57 -4.24 -8.54
N SER A 178 -2.83 -4.12 -9.84
CA SER A 178 -3.97 -4.74 -10.53
C SER A 178 -3.58 -5.01 -11.98
N GLN A 179 -4.20 -5.97 -12.67
CA GLN A 179 -3.89 -6.20 -14.09
C GLN A 179 -4.41 -5.04 -14.95
N TRP A 180 -5.63 -4.58 -14.70
CA TRP A 180 -6.25 -3.50 -15.46
C TRP A 180 -6.97 -2.51 -14.56
N GLU A 181 -6.93 -1.24 -14.94
CA GLU A 181 -7.66 -0.17 -14.26
C GLU A 181 -9.15 -0.49 -14.18
N ARG A 182 -9.73 -0.99 -15.28
CA ARG A 182 -11.16 -1.33 -15.38
C ARG A 182 -11.60 -2.48 -14.45
N GLN A 183 -10.68 -3.30 -13.97
CA GLN A 183 -10.99 -4.38 -13.02
C GLN A 183 -11.14 -3.88 -11.59
N ILE A 184 -10.69 -2.65 -11.32
CA ILE A 184 -10.81 -2.00 -10.02
C ILE A 184 -12.23 -1.43 -9.91
N ASP A 185 -12.84 -1.61 -8.73
CA ASP A 185 -14.13 -1.00 -8.39
C ASP A 185 -14.16 0.49 -8.74
N SER A 186 -15.29 0.97 -9.29
CA SER A 186 -15.42 2.34 -9.76
C SER A 186 -15.27 3.38 -8.65
N ARG A 187 -15.69 3.06 -7.42
CA ARG A 187 -15.55 3.96 -6.27
C ARG A 187 -14.09 4.10 -5.86
N LEU A 188 -13.36 2.97 -5.87
CA LEU A 188 -11.92 2.99 -5.62
C LEU A 188 -11.21 3.80 -6.71
N ARG A 189 -11.53 3.58 -7.99
CA ARG A 189 -10.98 4.39 -9.09
C ARG A 189 -11.25 5.88 -8.94
N ALA A 190 -12.43 6.26 -8.46
CA ALA A 190 -12.79 7.67 -8.29
C ALA A 190 -11.93 8.39 -7.25
N ILE A 191 -11.32 7.66 -6.29
CA ILE A 191 -10.50 8.23 -5.22
C ILE A 191 -9.00 7.98 -5.39
N MET A 192 -8.56 7.35 -6.49
CA MET A 192 -7.14 7.15 -6.79
C MET A 192 -6.49 8.48 -7.15
N ASP A 193 -5.31 8.75 -6.61
CA ASP A 193 -4.56 9.96 -6.94
C ASP A 193 -3.65 9.70 -8.15
N LEU A 194 -2.95 8.55 -8.16
CA LEU A 194 -2.02 8.17 -9.22
C LEU A 194 -2.33 6.80 -9.81
N VAL A 195 -2.17 6.68 -11.12
CA VAL A 195 -2.13 5.40 -11.84
C VAL A 195 -0.79 5.27 -12.54
N ILE A 196 -0.12 4.14 -12.33
CA ILE A 196 1.18 3.85 -12.92
C ILE A 196 1.00 2.69 -13.88
N ARG A 197 1.07 2.98 -15.18
CA ARG A 197 0.96 1.98 -16.23
C ARG A 197 2.33 1.35 -16.49
N CYS A 198 2.40 0.05 -16.26
CA CYS A 198 3.62 -0.74 -16.27
C CYS A 198 3.74 -1.50 -17.58
N ARG A 199 4.92 -1.44 -18.20
CA ARG A 199 5.26 -2.18 -19.42
C ARG A 199 6.62 -2.83 -19.28
N LYS A 200 6.78 -4.00 -19.89
CA LYS A 200 8.06 -4.71 -20.00
C LYS A 200 8.57 -4.62 -21.43
N TRP A 201 9.81 -4.18 -21.57
CA TRP A 201 10.56 -4.16 -22.82
C TRP A 201 11.62 -5.26 -22.78
N LYS A 202 11.85 -5.93 -23.91
CA LYS A 202 12.97 -6.84 -24.08
C LYS A 202 14.17 -6.03 -24.59
N THR A 203 15.29 -6.09 -23.90
CA THR A 203 16.58 -5.57 -24.37
C THR A 203 17.61 -6.71 -24.42
N PRO A 204 18.74 -6.54 -25.11
CA PRO A 204 19.81 -7.55 -25.13
C PRO A 204 20.36 -7.91 -23.73
N GLU A 205 20.37 -6.95 -22.80
CA GLU A 205 20.91 -7.08 -21.44
C GLU A 205 19.90 -7.66 -20.45
N GLY A 206 18.63 -7.77 -20.86
CA GLY A 206 17.55 -8.31 -20.04
C GLY A 206 16.25 -7.51 -20.14
N PRO A 207 15.33 -7.69 -19.19
CA PRO A 207 14.07 -6.96 -19.20
C PRO A 207 14.22 -5.55 -18.64
N ARG A 208 13.85 -4.54 -19.41
CA ARG A 208 13.67 -3.16 -18.94
C ARG A 208 12.20 -2.91 -18.64
N PHE A 209 11.91 -2.20 -17.56
CA PHE A 209 10.53 -1.89 -17.17
C PHE A 209 10.25 -0.40 -17.31
N GLU A 210 9.13 -0.05 -17.93
CA GLU A 210 8.63 1.31 -18.09
C GLU A 210 7.41 1.55 -17.20
N TYR A 211 7.39 2.70 -16.54
CA TYR A 211 6.35 3.14 -15.61
C TYR A 211 5.86 4.52 -16.02
N GLN A 212 4.72 4.58 -16.70
CA GLN A 212 4.07 5.84 -17.04
C GLN A 212 3.22 6.29 -15.86
N VAL A 213 3.59 7.41 -15.24
CA VAL A 213 2.93 7.95 -14.05
C VAL A 213 1.87 8.95 -14.49
N TRP A 214 0.61 8.60 -14.27
CA TRP A 214 -0.54 9.44 -14.57
C TRP A 214 -1.12 10.04 -13.31
N ASP A 215 -1.38 11.35 -13.35
CA ASP A 215 -2.33 11.98 -12.45
C ASP A 215 -3.71 11.51 -12.86
N TRP A 216 -4.31 10.68 -12.01
CA TRP A 216 -5.57 10.03 -12.36
C TRP A 216 -6.75 11.00 -12.32
N GLN A 217 -6.70 11.98 -11.39
CA GLN A 217 -7.76 12.97 -11.22
C GLN A 217 -7.73 14.01 -12.34
N ALA A 218 -6.53 14.47 -12.72
CA ALA A 218 -6.37 15.44 -13.81
C ALA A 218 -6.35 14.78 -15.20
N GLY A 219 -6.28 13.45 -15.29
CA GLY A 219 -6.26 12.73 -16.57
C GLY A 219 -5.02 13.01 -17.42
N ARG A 220 -3.89 13.38 -16.81
CA ARG A 220 -2.66 13.77 -17.53
C ARG A 220 -1.45 12.91 -17.17
N LEU A 221 -0.58 12.69 -18.14
CA LEU A 221 0.71 12.04 -17.91
C LEU A 221 1.66 13.02 -17.21
N LEU A 222 2.15 12.62 -16.04
CA LEU A 222 3.14 13.39 -15.28
C LEU A 222 4.57 13.09 -15.74
N GLY A 223 4.83 11.86 -16.16
CA GLY A 223 6.12 11.47 -16.71
C GLY A 223 6.26 9.96 -16.84
N THR A 224 7.41 9.55 -17.38
CA THR A 224 7.75 8.14 -17.56
C THR A 224 9.04 7.84 -16.82
N ARG A 225 9.08 6.72 -16.10
CA ARG A 225 10.27 6.22 -15.39
C ARG A 225 10.64 4.86 -15.94
N TYR A 226 11.92 4.54 -15.86
CA TYR A 226 12.46 3.25 -16.27
C TYR A 226 13.17 2.58 -15.09
N ILE A 227 13.07 1.25 -15.03
CA ILE A 227 13.96 0.41 -14.23
C ILE A 227 14.79 -0.41 -15.22
N GLU A 228 16.09 -0.18 -15.18
CA GLU A 228 17.06 -0.92 -15.99
C GLU A 228 17.25 -2.35 -15.48
N PRO A 229 17.68 -3.30 -16.34
CA PRO A 229 17.80 -4.71 -15.98
C PRO A 229 18.62 -4.96 -14.70
N ALA A 230 19.76 -4.29 -14.55
CA ALA A 230 20.63 -4.43 -13.38
C ALA A 230 19.92 -4.01 -12.08
N THR A 231 19.17 -2.91 -12.10
CA THR A 231 18.39 -2.43 -10.95
C THR A 231 17.22 -3.36 -10.65
N ALA A 232 16.55 -3.89 -11.68
CA ALA A 232 15.48 -4.87 -11.50
C ALA A 232 15.99 -6.12 -10.77
N MET A 233 17.18 -6.62 -11.16
CA MET A 233 17.81 -7.78 -10.50
C MET A 233 18.07 -7.54 -9.01
N THR A 234 18.53 -6.34 -8.65
CA THR A 234 18.73 -6.00 -7.22
C THR A 234 17.39 -5.93 -6.48
N LEU A 235 16.38 -5.29 -7.08
CA LEU A 235 15.07 -5.09 -6.47
C LEU A 235 14.26 -6.40 -6.32
N TRP A 236 14.48 -7.42 -7.15
CA TRP A 236 13.91 -8.74 -6.91
C TRP A 236 14.42 -9.39 -5.60
N GLY A 237 15.57 -8.94 -5.07
CA GLY A 237 16.01 -9.32 -3.74
C GLY A 237 15.17 -8.73 -2.61
N ALA A 238 14.30 -7.74 -2.88
CA ALA A 238 13.51 -7.04 -1.86
C ALA A 238 12.21 -7.75 -1.47
N TYR A 239 11.76 -8.74 -2.26
CA TYR A 239 10.51 -9.46 -2.05
C TYR A 239 10.55 -10.85 -2.68
N ASP A 240 9.65 -11.75 -2.27
CA ASP A 240 9.49 -13.06 -2.91
C ASP A 240 8.60 -12.91 -4.16
N SER A 241 9.19 -13.05 -5.35
CA SER A 241 8.49 -12.94 -6.63
C SER A 241 7.68 -14.19 -7.01
N TYR A 242 7.89 -15.31 -6.34
CA TYR A 242 7.23 -16.59 -6.65
C TYR A 242 6.03 -16.87 -5.76
N GLU A 243 5.92 -16.17 -4.62
CA GLU A 243 4.78 -16.30 -3.73
C GLU A 243 3.56 -15.55 -4.30
N PHE A 244 2.45 -16.28 -4.46
CA PHE A 244 1.18 -15.64 -4.77
C PHE A 244 0.73 -14.79 -3.58
N GLY A 245 0.44 -13.50 -3.81
CA GLY A 245 -0.07 -12.60 -2.79
C GLY A 245 -1.28 -13.19 -2.06
N GLN A 246 -1.25 -13.11 -0.73
CA GLN A 246 -2.36 -13.58 0.10
C GLN A 246 -3.56 -12.66 -0.09
N VAL A 247 -4.74 -13.24 -0.29
CA VAL A 247 -5.97 -12.45 -0.41
C VAL A 247 -6.41 -12.05 0.99
N LEU A 248 -6.33 -10.76 1.31
CA LEU A 248 -6.87 -10.25 2.57
C LEU A 248 -8.39 -10.35 2.54
N ARG A 249 -8.95 -11.28 3.31
CA ARG A 249 -10.39 -11.49 3.40
C ARG A 249 -10.99 -10.54 4.42
N LEU A 250 -11.68 -9.51 3.94
CA LEU A 250 -12.45 -8.61 4.81
C LEU A 250 -13.63 -9.38 5.44
N PRO A 251 -14.15 -8.91 6.59
CA PRO A 251 -15.38 -9.45 7.16
C PRO A 251 -16.51 -9.48 6.13
N SER A 252 -17.20 -10.62 6.02
CA SER A 252 -18.20 -10.87 4.98
C SER A 252 -19.59 -10.34 5.31
N SER A 253 -19.90 -10.09 6.59
CA SER A 253 -21.16 -9.49 7.02
C SER A 253 -20.98 -8.01 7.36
N VAL A 254 -22.02 -7.21 7.08
CA VAL A 254 -22.04 -5.76 7.38
C VAL A 254 -21.76 -5.52 8.86
N LYS A 255 -22.44 -6.23 9.76
CA LYS A 255 -22.23 -6.11 11.21
C LYS A 255 -20.78 -6.40 11.64
N ALA A 256 -20.17 -7.47 11.11
CA ALA A 256 -18.78 -7.80 11.45
C ALA A 256 -17.81 -6.76 10.87
N PHE A 257 -18.10 -6.24 9.68
CA PHE A 257 -17.30 -5.18 9.06
C PHE A 257 -17.40 -3.87 9.83
N ASP A 258 -18.59 -3.43 10.22
CA ASP A 258 -18.79 -2.21 11.01
C ASP A 258 -18.08 -2.28 12.35
N ASN A 259 -18.18 -3.41 13.05
CA ASN A 259 -17.44 -3.66 14.29
C ASN A 259 -15.92 -3.60 14.09
N TRP A 260 -15.42 -4.19 12.98
CA TRP A 260 -14.00 -4.13 12.64
C TRP A 260 -13.54 -2.71 12.30
N MET A 261 -14.33 -1.97 11.50
CA MET A 261 -14.06 -0.57 11.16
C MET A 261 -14.04 0.33 12.39
N ALA A 262 -14.97 0.14 13.33
CA ALA A 262 -14.98 0.89 14.59
C ALA A 262 -13.71 0.67 15.41
N ARG A 263 -13.21 -0.57 15.48
CA ARG A 263 -11.92 -0.90 16.14
C ARG A 263 -10.74 -0.26 15.41
N LEU A 264 -10.76 -0.28 14.07
CA LEU A 264 -9.72 0.33 13.25
C LEU A 264 -9.69 1.86 13.41
N GLU A 265 -10.85 2.50 13.49
CA GLU A 265 -10.99 3.93 13.77
C GLU A 265 -10.51 4.29 15.17
N ALA A 266 -10.88 3.51 16.19
CA ALA A 266 -10.40 3.68 17.55
C ALA A 266 -8.86 3.60 17.61
N ALA A 267 -8.25 2.62 16.93
CA ALA A 267 -6.80 2.51 16.83
C ALA A 267 -6.15 3.71 16.13
N ALA A 268 -6.78 4.27 15.09
CA ALA A 268 -6.28 5.48 14.44
C ALA A 268 -6.37 6.72 15.33
N LEU A 269 -7.41 6.83 16.16
CA LEU A 269 -7.57 7.92 17.13
C LEU A 269 -6.54 7.81 18.28
N GLU A 270 -6.29 6.59 18.75
CA GLU A 270 -5.25 6.27 19.73
C GLU A 270 -3.87 6.66 19.20
N ALA A 271 -3.51 6.24 17.99
CA ALA A 271 -2.23 6.55 17.36
C ALA A 271 -1.98 8.06 17.18
N ARG A 272 -3.05 8.85 17.07
CA ARG A 272 -3.00 10.32 16.97
C ARG A 272 -2.92 11.03 18.32
N GLY A 273 -2.92 10.29 19.43
CA GLY A 273 -2.96 10.84 20.78
C GLY A 273 -4.27 11.57 21.10
N ARG A 274 -5.34 11.34 20.32
CA ARG A 274 -6.67 11.97 20.54
C ARG A 274 -7.48 11.23 21.61
N ILE A 275 -7.13 9.98 21.88
CA ILE A 275 -7.62 9.20 23.01
C ILE A 275 -6.39 8.96 23.89
N ARG A 276 -6.36 9.54 25.10
CA ARG A 276 -5.43 9.07 26.14
C ARG A 276 -5.84 7.64 26.43
N GLY A 277 -4.96 6.68 26.18
CA GLY A 277 -5.23 5.27 26.44
C GLY A 277 -5.78 5.10 27.85
N SER A 278 -7.09 4.92 27.97
CA SER A 278 -7.64 4.24 29.13
C SER A 278 -7.10 2.82 29.00
N ARG A 279 -6.18 2.45 29.90
CA ARG A 279 -5.91 1.05 30.19
C ARG A 279 -7.27 0.36 30.43
N THR A 280 -7.75 -0.37 29.44
CA THR A 280 -8.86 -1.34 29.55
C THR A 280 -8.17 -2.70 29.44
N ASP A 281 -7.99 -3.57 30.44
CA ASP A 281 -8.80 -3.92 31.62
C ASP A 281 -10.28 -3.63 31.46
N SER A 282 -10.85 -4.25 30.42
CA SER A 282 -12.24 -4.74 30.29
C SER A 282 -12.64 -4.72 28.83
N VAL A 283 -12.35 -5.83 28.14
CA VAL A 283 -13.16 -6.22 26.99
C VAL A 283 -14.58 -6.42 27.55
N PRO A 284 -15.62 -5.73 27.05
CA PRO A 284 -16.99 -6.02 27.47
C PRO A 284 -17.29 -7.49 27.12
N PRO A 285 -17.88 -8.27 28.05
CA PRO A 285 -18.17 -9.67 27.79
C PRO A 285 -19.05 -9.78 26.54
N ALA A 286 -18.73 -10.76 25.71
CA ALA A 286 -19.55 -11.14 24.57
C ALA A 286 -21.01 -11.25 25.04
N VAL A 287 -21.88 -10.48 24.40
CA VAL A 287 -23.33 -10.51 24.62
C VAL A 287 -23.78 -11.97 24.55
N GLY A 288 -24.47 -12.39 25.60
CA GLY A 288 -24.74 -13.78 25.94
C GLY A 288 -25.35 -14.60 24.80
N ALA A 289 -24.84 -15.83 24.68
CA ALA A 289 -25.61 -16.93 24.14
C ALA A 289 -26.76 -17.20 25.12
N GLU A 290 -27.96 -16.73 24.79
CA GLU A 290 -29.17 -17.18 25.47
C GLU A 290 -29.37 -18.67 25.23
N GLU A 291 -29.43 -19.34 26.35
CA GLU A 291 -29.72 -20.72 26.65
C GLU A 291 -31.17 -21.05 26.26
N THR A 292 -31.39 -21.72 25.12
CA THR A 292 -32.66 -22.43 24.88
C THR A 292 -32.60 -23.80 25.52
N ALA A 293 -32.93 -23.84 26.81
CA ALA A 293 -33.33 -25.07 27.51
C ALA A 293 -34.69 -25.53 26.96
N GLY A 294 -34.67 -26.50 26.04
CA GLY A 294 -35.86 -27.21 25.59
C GLY A 294 -36.28 -28.22 26.65
N GLY A 295 -37.31 -27.88 27.43
CA GLY A 295 -37.96 -28.80 28.36
C GLY A 295 -38.74 -29.88 27.64
N GLU A 296 -38.33 -31.13 27.80
CA GLU A 296 -39.17 -32.31 27.49
C GLU A 296 -40.32 -32.40 28.50
N ARG A 297 -41.54 -32.43 27.99
CA ARG A 297 -42.74 -32.80 28.77
C ARG A 297 -42.90 -34.33 28.74
N PRO A 298 -43.31 -34.97 29.85
CA PRO A 298 -43.63 -36.39 29.85
C PRO A 298 -44.98 -36.61 29.17
N ALA A 299 -45.03 -37.58 28.26
CA ALA A 299 -46.28 -38.09 27.70
C ALA A 299 -46.95 -39.03 28.71
N VAL A 300 -48.17 -38.67 29.10
CA VAL A 300 -49.10 -39.51 29.85
C VAL A 300 -50.02 -40.19 28.84
N GLY A 301 -50.02 -41.53 28.83
CA GLY A 301 -51.16 -42.41 28.62
C GLY A 301 -51.86 -42.47 27.25
N ALA A 302 -51.73 -43.63 26.59
CA ALA A 302 -52.85 -44.54 26.26
C ALA A 302 -52.28 -45.93 25.92
#